data_AF-A0A2P7TS55-F1
#
_entry.id   AF-A0A2P7TS55-F1
#
_cell.length_a   1.000
_cell.length_b   1.000
_cell.length_c   1.000
_cell.angle_alpha   90.00
_cell.angle_beta   90.00
_cell.angle_gamma   90.00
#
_symmetry.space_group_name_H-M   'P 1'
#
loop_
_entity.id
_entity.type
_entity.pdbx_description
1 polymer ?
#
loop_
_entity_poly.entity_id
_entity_poly.type
_entity_poly.pdbx_seq_one_letter_code
_entity_poly.pdbx_strand_id
1 'polypeptide(L)'
;MIAAEKAAICKTNWTIDGSEAKGLASTKRYIKLTLRAFNGECESLIAKVKWNNVNQMKERIKKSFETINKIGESQTVSIQPEYLHLKIKELILEYEFQLKKQKEKEEQRAAQEALREEEKAQREYEQAQKEAEKEETNYQKALDKARKEIEQSTGEKHEKLLAQIAKLELELQEAHERKERALSMAQQTKRGYVYIISNIGSFGEQVYKIGMTRRLEPEDRIKELGDASVPFQFDIHAMIFSEDAPNLENELHKAFANKKVNMLNSKKEFFNVTLIEIENKVKEIGLNTEFIRIPEAMEYRETLAILARLNSAEQAKTIEQIISEEFPSSLK
;
A
#
# COMPACT_ATOMS: atom_id res chain seq x y z
N MET A 1 -25.32 34.37 -7.77
CA MET A 1 -26.27 34.93 -6.78
C MET A 1 -25.78 36.23 -6.13
N ILE A 2 -24.52 36.35 -5.70
CA ILE A 2 -23.99 37.60 -5.11
C ILE A 2 -24.04 38.76 -6.09
N ALA A 3 -23.50 38.59 -7.31
CA ALA A 3 -23.51 39.64 -8.35
C ALA A 3 -24.93 40.04 -8.80
N ALA A 4 -25.90 39.13 -8.64
CA ALA A 4 -27.30 39.38 -8.93
C ALA A 4 -28.08 39.94 -7.72
N GLU A 5 -27.41 40.25 -6.60
CA GLU A 5 -27.99 40.73 -5.34
C GLU A 5 -29.12 39.83 -4.78
N LYS A 6 -29.07 38.51 -5.05
CA LYS A 6 -30.09 37.52 -4.60
C LYS A 6 -29.63 36.62 -3.45
N ALA A 7 -28.37 36.73 -3.02
CA ALA A 7 -27.80 35.85 -1.99
C ALA A 7 -28.34 36.15 -0.58
N ALA A 8 -28.67 37.40 -0.31
CA ALA A 8 -29.37 37.85 0.90
C ALA A 8 -30.29 39.01 0.51
N ILE A 9 -31.45 39.09 1.16
CA ILE A 9 -32.48 40.09 0.87
C ILE A 9 -32.88 40.81 2.15
N CYS A 10 -33.26 42.08 2.02
CA CYS A 10 -33.95 42.83 3.05
C CYS A 10 -35.45 42.81 2.75
N LYS A 11 -36.29 42.46 3.72
CA LYS A 11 -37.76 42.39 3.53
C LYS A 11 -38.44 43.76 3.64
N THR A 12 -37.76 44.75 4.22
CA THR A 12 -38.31 46.06 4.51
C THR A 12 -37.48 47.16 3.84
N ASN A 13 -38.15 48.19 3.32
CA ASN A 13 -37.49 49.41 2.88
C ASN A 13 -37.36 50.38 4.06
N TRP A 14 -36.13 50.72 4.40
CA TRP A 14 -35.82 51.61 5.51
C TRP A 14 -35.57 53.04 5.02
N THR A 15 -35.93 54.02 5.85
CA THR A 15 -35.50 55.41 5.71
C THR A 15 -34.55 55.75 6.85
N ILE A 16 -33.47 56.47 6.55
CA ILE A 16 -32.55 57.01 7.57
C ILE A 16 -32.57 58.53 7.44
N ASP A 17 -32.83 59.23 8.55
CA ASP A 17 -33.05 60.68 8.57
C ASP A 17 -34.11 61.15 7.56
N GLY A 18 -35.16 60.35 7.35
CA GLY A 18 -36.20 60.63 6.35
C GLY A 18 -35.79 60.39 4.88
N SER A 19 -34.59 59.86 4.62
CA SER A 19 -34.13 59.55 3.25
C SER A 19 -34.14 58.04 2.97
N GLU A 20 -34.90 57.65 1.95
CA GLU A 20 -34.90 56.28 1.40
C GLU A 20 -33.56 55.91 0.79
N ALA A 21 -32.91 56.83 0.07
CA ALA A 21 -31.61 56.60 -0.54
C ALA A 21 -30.53 56.25 0.51
N LYS A 22 -30.54 56.94 1.67
CA LYS A 22 -29.65 56.62 2.79
C LYS A 22 -29.97 55.25 3.39
N GLY A 23 -31.25 54.90 3.54
CA GLY A 23 -31.67 53.60 4.06
C GLY A 23 -31.32 52.43 3.14
N LEU A 24 -31.49 52.60 1.81
CA LEU A 24 -31.03 51.64 0.81
C LEU A 24 -29.51 51.44 0.87
N ALA A 25 -28.74 52.54 0.96
CA ALA A 25 -27.29 52.47 1.07
C ALA A 25 -26.83 51.75 2.35
N SER A 26 -27.50 51.97 3.49
CA SER A 26 -27.23 51.28 4.75
C SER A 26 -27.56 49.78 4.66
N THR A 27 -28.73 49.46 4.10
CA THR A 27 -29.17 48.08 3.88
C THR A 27 -28.18 47.30 3.01
N LYS A 28 -27.68 47.90 1.91
CA LYS A 28 -26.65 47.29 1.07
C LYS A 28 -25.35 47.02 1.82
N ARG A 29 -24.90 47.94 2.69
CA ARG A 29 -23.71 47.72 3.53
C ARG A 29 -23.93 46.57 4.52
N TYR A 30 -25.12 46.50 5.12
CA TYR A 30 -25.45 45.43 6.05
C TYR A 30 -25.52 44.06 5.36
N ILE A 31 -26.20 43.96 4.21
CA ILE A 31 -26.20 42.75 3.37
C ILE A 31 -24.76 42.30 3.05
N LYS A 32 -23.89 43.23 2.68
CA LYS A 32 -22.48 42.94 2.39
C LYS A 32 -21.75 42.39 3.62
N LEU A 33 -22.01 42.94 4.81
CA LEU A 33 -21.43 42.47 6.07
C LEU A 33 -21.93 41.06 6.43
N THR A 34 -23.24 40.83 6.35
CA THR A 34 -23.89 39.53 6.59
C THR A 34 -23.30 38.45 5.68
N LEU A 35 -23.20 38.74 4.38
CA LEU A 35 -22.61 37.81 3.41
C LEU A 35 -21.12 37.57 3.68
N ARG A 36 -20.37 38.58 4.10
CA ARG A 36 -18.94 38.42 4.43
C ARG A 36 -18.75 37.52 5.64
N ALA A 37 -19.57 37.68 6.69
CA ALA A 37 -19.53 36.83 7.87
C ALA A 37 -19.83 35.36 7.51
N PHE A 38 -20.91 35.12 6.78
CA PHE A 38 -21.30 33.77 6.38
C PHE A 38 -20.28 33.11 5.45
N ASN A 39 -19.77 33.87 4.46
CA ASN A 39 -18.76 33.35 3.54
C ASN A 39 -17.46 33.02 4.26
N GLY A 40 -16.99 33.87 5.19
CA GLY A 40 -15.77 33.60 5.95
C GLY A 40 -15.86 32.33 6.80
N GLU A 41 -17.02 32.09 7.42
CA GLU A 41 -17.25 30.84 8.16
C GLU A 41 -17.32 29.63 7.21
N CYS A 42 -18.03 29.75 6.09
CA CYS A 42 -18.11 28.68 5.08
C CYS A 42 -16.73 28.33 4.51
N GLU A 43 -15.93 29.33 4.11
CA GLU A 43 -14.58 29.14 3.55
C GLU A 43 -13.67 28.41 4.53
N SER A 44 -13.69 28.79 5.82
CA SER A 44 -12.92 28.12 6.88
C SER A 44 -13.35 26.66 7.08
N LEU A 45 -14.65 26.37 6.97
CA LEU A 45 -15.18 25.01 7.10
C LEU A 45 -14.88 24.15 5.87
N ILE A 46 -15.06 24.71 4.67
CA ILE A 46 -14.79 24.06 3.39
C ILE A 46 -13.31 23.71 3.28
N ALA A 47 -12.41 24.64 3.61
CA ALA A 47 -10.96 24.40 3.58
C ALA A 47 -10.48 23.29 4.55
N LYS A 48 -11.29 22.92 5.56
CA LYS A 48 -10.98 21.89 6.56
C LYS A 48 -11.70 20.56 6.31
N VAL A 49 -12.40 20.43 5.18
CA VAL A 49 -13.13 19.21 4.85
C VAL A 49 -12.18 18.04 4.64
N LYS A 50 -12.55 16.89 5.19
CA LYS A 50 -11.84 15.62 5.12
C LYS A 50 -12.86 14.50 4.91
N TRP A 51 -12.35 13.33 4.52
CA TRP A 51 -13.17 12.14 4.26
C TRP A 51 -14.06 11.69 5.42
N ASN A 52 -13.66 11.97 6.66
CA ASN A 52 -14.39 11.55 7.85
C ASN A 52 -15.32 12.63 8.46
N ASN A 53 -15.29 13.87 7.94
CA ASN A 53 -15.96 15.00 8.61
C ASN A 53 -16.94 15.79 7.72
N VAL A 54 -17.15 15.41 6.45
CA VAL A 54 -17.98 16.16 5.50
C VAL A 54 -19.39 16.45 6.04
N ASN A 55 -20.02 15.45 6.67
CA ASN A 55 -21.35 15.62 7.27
C ASN A 55 -21.33 16.58 8.46
N GLN A 56 -20.29 16.53 9.28
CA GLN A 56 -20.12 17.47 10.40
C GLN A 56 -19.93 18.90 9.89
N MET A 57 -19.13 19.11 8.84
CA MET A 57 -18.93 20.43 8.23
C MET A 57 -20.21 20.96 7.61
N LYS A 58 -21.00 20.11 6.94
CA LYS A 58 -22.31 20.46 6.40
C LYS A 58 -23.27 20.98 7.49
N GLU A 59 -23.33 20.28 8.64
CA GLU A 59 -24.16 20.73 9.76
C GLU A 59 -23.64 22.05 10.38
N ARG A 60 -22.33 22.26 10.44
CA ARG A 60 -21.76 23.54 10.89
C ARG A 60 -22.12 24.71 9.96
N ILE A 61 -22.09 24.50 8.64
CA ILE A 61 -22.53 25.51 7.66
C ILE A 61 -24.00 25.87 7.86
N LYS A 62 -24.87 24.88 8.09
CA LYS A 62 -26.30 25.13 8.40
C LYS A 62 -26.47 25.94 9.68
N LYS A 63 -25.77 25.59 10.76
CA LYS A 63 -25.81 26.35 12.03
C LYS A 63 -25.31 27.78 11.88
N SER A 64 -24.26 27.99 11.08
CA SER A 64 -23.76 29.32 10.73
C SER A 64 -24.84 30.14 10.03
N PHE A 65 -25.51 29.56 9.03
CA PHE A 65 -26.62 30.19 8.33
C PHE A 65 -27.76 30.58 9.27
N GLU A 66 -28.19 29.67 10.15
CA GLU A 66 -29.23 29.94 11.15
C GLU A 66 -28.84 31.07 12.10
N THR A 67 -27.61 31.03 12.63
CA THR A 67 -27.11 32.02 13.59
C THR A 67 -27.01 33.40 12.98
N ILE A 68 -26.46 33.49 11.77
CA ILE A 68 -26.29 34.77 11.06
C ILE A 68 -27.63 35.36 10.63
N ASN A 69 -28.58 34.52 10.19
CA ASN A 69 -29.93 34.98 9.91
C ASN A 69 -30.64 35.50 11.16
N LYS A 70 -30.46 34.84 12.31
CA LYS A 70 -31.00 35.32 13.60
C LYS A 70 -30.45 36.68 13.99
N ILE A 71 -29.16 36.95 13.76
CA ILE A 71 -28.56 38.28 13.98
C ILE A 71 -29.17 39.31 13.02
N GLY A 72 -29.38 38.91 11.75
CA GLY A 72 -29.94 39.74 10.69
C GLY A 72 -31.42 40.10 10.84
N GLU A 73 -32.18 39.41 11.71
CA GLU A 73 -33.61 39.66 11.95
C GLU A 73 -33.88 41.12 12.36
N SER A 74 -33.03 41.69 13.20
CA SER A 74 -33.14 43.09 13.66
C SER A 74 -33.15 44.11 12.53
N GLN A 75 -32.44 43.81 11.43
CA GLN A 75 -32.34 44.64 10.24
C GLN A 75 -33.21 44.11 9.09
N THR A 76 -34.05 43.11 9.35
CA THR A 76 -34.89 42.42 8.34
C THR A 76 -34.12 41.84 7.16
N VAL A 77 -32.82 41.57 7.35
CA VAL A 77 -31.92 41.00 6.34
C VAL A 77 -31.75 39.51 6.59
N SER A 78 -31.93 38.71 5.54
CA SER A 78 -31.79 37.25 5.61
C SER A 78 -31.08 36.69 4.38
N ILE A 79 -30.13 35.79 4.63
CA ILE A 79 -29.49 34.96 3.62
C ILE A 79 -30.52 33.98 3.07
N GLN A 80 -30.54 33.83 1.76
CA GLN A 80 -31.50 32.95 1.09
C GLN A 80 -31.10 31.47 1.18
N PRO A 81 -32.05 30.54 1.40
CA PRO A 81 -31.78 29.10 1.45
C PRO A 81 -31.08 28.54 0.20
N GLU A 82 -31.35 29.10 -0.97
CA GLU A 82 -30.69 28.72 -2.22
C GLU A 82 -29.19 29.01 -2.16
N TYR A 83 -28.79 30.08 -1.50
CA TYR A 83 -27.38 30.42 -1.31
C TYR A 83 -26.69 29.46 -0.32
N LEU A 84 -27.39 29.07 0.76
CA LEU A 84 -26.92 28.00 1.64
C LEU A 84 -26.71 26.69 0.86
N HIS A 85 -27.65 26.33 -0.01
CA HIS A 85 -27.53 25.12 -0.82
C HIS A 85 -26.32 25.16 -1.76
N LEU A 86 -26.01 26.33 -2.35
CA LEU A 86 -24.79 26.51 -3.13
C LEU A 86 -23.52 26.34 -2.29
N LYS A 87 -23.48 26.86 -1.06
CA LYS A 87 -22.35 26.67 -0.14
C LYS A 87 -22.17 25.21 0.28
N ILE A 88 -23.27 24.47 0.47
CA ILE A 88 -23.21 23.03 0.72
C ILE A 88 -22.70 22.27 -0.51
N LYS A 89 -23.12 22.66 -1.72
CA LYS A 89 -22.58 22.08 -2.97
C LYS A 89 -21.08 22.34 -3.10
N GLU A 90 -20.63 23.55 -2.79
CA GLU A 90 -19.21 23.91 -2.78
C GLU A 90 -18.41 23.00 -1.82
N LEU A 91 -18.92 22.77 -0.60
CA LEU A 91 -18.32 21.83 0.35
C LEU A 91 -18.19 20.40 -0.21
N ILE A 92 -19.23 19.91 -0.88
CA ILE A 92 -19.24 18.56 -1.47
C ILE A 92 -18.24 18.48 -2.63
N LEU A 93 -18.19 19.50 -3.48
CA LEU A 93 -17.23 19.57 -4.58
C LEU A 93 -15.79 19.60 -4.08
N GLU A 94 -15.51 20.36 -3.03
CA GLU A 94 -14.18 20.39 -2.41
C GLU A 94 -13.82 19.00 -1.84
N TYR A 95 -14.76 18.33 -1.16
CA TYR A 95 -14.55 16.97 -0.67
C TYR A 95 -14.24 15.98 -1.80
N GLU A 96 -15.02 15.99 -2.88
CA GLU A 96 -14.79 15.14 -4.05
C GLU A 96 -13.44 15.43 -4.73
N PHE A 97 -13.07 16.71 -4.81
CA PHE A 97 -11.77 17.14 -5.32
C PHE A 97 -10.62 16.58 -4.48
N GLN A 98 -10.68 16.71 -3.15
CA GLN A 98 -9.65 16.17 -2.25
C GLN A 98 -9.52 14.65 -2.37
N LEU A 99 -10.64 13.93 -2.51
CA LEU A 99 -10.62 12.48 -2.76
C LEU A 99 -9.93 12.12 -4.08
N LYS A 100 -10.29 12.80 -5.17
CA LYS A 100 -9.67 12.56 -6.49
C LYS A 100 -8.17 12.87 -6.46
N LYS A 101 -7.77 13.98 -5.85
CA LYS A 101 -6.37 14.36 -5.68
C LYS A 101 -5.58 13.31 -4.88
N GLN A 102 -6.18 12.76 -3.83
CA GLN A 102 -5.57 11.67 -3.08
C GLN A 102 -5.40 10.41 -3.96
N LYS A 103 -6.43 10.05 -4.72
CA LYS A 103 -6.38 8.91 -5.65
C LYS A 103 -5.29 9.07 -6.71
N GLU A 104 -5.19 10.24 -7.35
CA GLU A 104 -4.13 10.54 -8.32
C GLU A 104 -2.73 10.41 -7.70
N LYS A 105 -2.55 10.91 -6.46
CA LYS A 105 -1.27 10.79 -5.74
C LYS A 105 -0.91 9.34 -5.43
N GLU A 106 -1.89 8.51 -5.06
CA GLU A 106 -1.70 7.07 -4.86
C GLU A 106 -1.38 6.35 -6.18
N GLU A 107 -2.03 6.75 -7.28
CA GLU A 107 -1.75 6.21 -8.61
C GLU A 107 -0.34 6.54 -9.10
N GLN A 108 0.11 7.78 -8.92
CA GLN A 108 1.47 8.22 -9.24
C GLN A 108 2.53 7.48 -8.41
N ARG A 109 2.29 7.31 -7.09
CA ARG A 109 3.21 6.55 -6.23
C ARG A 109 3.35 5.11 -6.67
N ALA A 110 2.23 4.44 -6.97
CA ALA A 110 2.25 3.07 -7.46
C ALA A 110 2.97 2.94 -8.81
N ALA A 111 2.74 3.89 -9.74
CA ALA A 111 3.44 3.91 -11.02
C ALA A 111 4.96 4.11 -10.87
N GLN A 112 5.38 4.99 -9.95
CA GLN A 112 6.80 5.19 -9.63
C GLN A 112 7.42 3.95 -8.98
N GLU A 113 6.69 3.25 -8.12
CA GLU A 113 7.18 2.00 -7.51
C GLU A 113 7.36 0.90 -8.55
N ALA A 114 6.37 0.73 -9.45
CA ALA A 114 6.46 -0.22 -10.55
C ALA A 114 7.65 0.07 -11.48
N LEU A 115 7.88 1.34 -11.82
CA LEU A 115 9.02 1.75 -12.64
C LEU A 115 10.36 1.45 -11.95
N ARG A 116 10.45 1.71 -10.64
CA ARG A 116 11.67 1.40 -9.87
C ARG A 116 11.92 -0.10 -9.77
N GLU A 117 10.88 -0.91 -9.65
CA GLU A 117 11.01 -2.37 -9.66
C GLU A 117 11.50 -2.87 -11.00
N GLU A 118 10.94 -2.34 -12.10
CA GLU A 118 11.38 -2.65 -13.46
C GLU A 118 12.84 -2.25 -13.71
N GLU A 119 13.25 -1.05 -13.30
CA GLU A 119 14.64 -0.61 -13.41
C GLU A 119 15.61 -1.49 -12.59
N LYS A 120 15.20 -1.93 -11.40
CA LYS A 120 16.02 -2.84 -10.57
C LYS A 120 16.16 -4.20 -11.25
N ALA A 121 15.06 -4.80 -11.69
CA ALA A 121 15.08 -6.07 -12.41
C ALA A 121 15.97 -5.98 -13.65
N GLN A 122 15.86 -4.91 -14.44
CA GLN A 122 16.72 -4.70 -15.61
C GLN A 122 18.20 -4.60 -15.24
N ARG A 123 18.55 -3.87 -14.17
CA ARG A 123 19.94 -3.76 -13.70
C ARG A 123 20.49 -5.11 -13.20
N GLU A 124 19.68 -5.88 -12.48
CA GLU A 124 20.04 -7.24 -12.04
C GLU A 124 20.32 -8.14 -13.24
N TYR A 125 19.49 -8.09 -14.29
CA TYR A 125 19.74 -8.83 -15.53
C TYR A 125 21.02 -8.40 -16.24
N GLU A 126 21.28 -7.09 -16.35
CA GLU A 126 22.51 -6.58 -16.96
C GLU A 126 23.77 -6.97 -16.17
N GLN A 127 23.68 -7.00 -14.84
CA GLN A 127 24.77 -7.42 -13.96
C GLN A 127 25.03 -8.93 -14.10
N ALA A 128 23.98 -9.75 -14.02
CA ALA A 128 24.07 -11.19 -14.19
C ALA A 128 24.63 -11.58 -15.57
N GLN A 129 24.25 -10.87 -16.64
CA GLN A 129 24.82 -11.08 -17.98
C GLN A 129 26.33 -10.79 -18.00
N LYS A 130 26.76 -9.65 -17.45
CA LYS A 130 28.18 -9.28 -17.38
C LYS A 130 29.00 -10.25 -16.52
N GLU A 131 28.42 -10.76 -15.44
CA GLU A 131 29.07 -11.74 -14.57
C GLU A 131 29.19 -13.09 -15.26
N ALA A 132 28.11 -13.58 -15.88
CA ALA A 132 28.12 -14.83 -16.65
C ALA A 132 29.12 -14.78 -17.82
N GLU A 133 29.21 -13.65 -18.54
CA GLU A 133 30.23 -13.47 -19.60
C GLU A 133 31.66 -13.50 -19.05
N LYS A 134 31.90 -12.87 -17.89
CA LYS A 134 33.22 -12.92 -17.25
C LYS A 134 33.56 -14.34 -16.79
N GLU A 135 32.63 -15.05 -16.18
CA GLU A 135 32.80 -16.45 -15.76
C GLU A 135 33.12 -17.35 -16.97
N GLU A 136 32.32 -17.27 -18.04
CA GLU A 136 32.53 -18.01 -19.29
C GLU A 136 33.94 -17.76 -19.86
N THR A 137 34.37 -16.48 -19.95
CA THR A 137 35.71 -16.15 -20.45
C THR A 137 36.83 -16.64 -19.52
N ASN A 138 36.61 -16.68 -18.21
CA ASN A 138 37.59 -17.17 -17.24
C ASN A 138 37.71 -18.70 -17.30
N TYR A 139 36.59 -19.41 -17.36
CA TYR A 139 36.57 -20.86 -17.52
C TYR A 139 37.19 -21.28 -18.85
N GLN A 140 36.88 -20.58 -19.94
CA GLN A 140 37.49 -20.85 -21.25
C GLN A 140 39.01 -20.70 -21.18
N LYS A 141 39.52 -19.61 -20.58
CA LYS A 141 40.96 -19.40 -20.39
C LYS A 141 41.61 -20.46 -19.48
N ALA A 142 40.91 -20.90 -18.43
CA ALA A 142 41.39 -21.94 -17.54
C ALA A 142 41.47 -23.30 -18.25
N LEU A 143 40.45 -23.64 -19.05
CA LEU A 143 40.43 -24.83 -19.89
C LEU A 143 41.54 -24.81 -20.93
N ASP A 144 41.74 -23.69 -21.62
CA ASP A 144 42.80 -23.57 -22.63
C ASP A 144 44.19 -23.76 -22.01
N LYS A 145 44.41 -23.28 -20.76
CA LYS A 145 45.66 -23.52 -20.02
C LYS A 145 45.79 -24.99 -19.60
N ALA A 146 44.75 -25.57 -19.01
CA ALA A 146 44.76 -26.97 -18.57
C ALA A 146 44.97 -27.95 -19.73
N ARG A 147 44.37 -27.68 -20.90
CA ARG A 147 44.59 -28.46 -22.13
C ARG A 147 46.04 -28.40 -22.62
N LYS A 148 46.68 -27.22 -22.57
CA LYS A 148 48.11 -27.06 -22.92
C LYS A 148 49.04 -27.76 -21.93
N GLU A 149 48.71 -27.78 -20.64
CA GLU A 149 49.51 -28.47 -19.61
C GLU A 149 49.37 -30.00 -19.70
N ILE A 150 48.24 -30.51 -20.21
CA ILE A 150 48.06 -31.94 -20.52
C ILE A 150 49.01 -32.41 -21.63
N GLU A 151 49.20 -31.60 -22.68
CA GLU A 151 50.09 -31.96 -23.80
C GLU A 151 51.55 -32.14 -23.37
N GLN A 152 51.93 -31.59 -22.21
CA GLN A 152 53.30 -31.59 -21.68
C GLN A 152 53.51 -32.55 -20.50
N SER A 153 52.48 -33.25 -20.02
CA SER A 153 52.54 -34.05 -18.79
C SER A 153 52.23 -35.53 -19.00
N THR A 154 53.03 -36.41 -18.38
CA THR A 154 52.87 -37.88 -18.39
C THR A 154 52.83 -38.45 -16.97
N GLY A 155 52.04 -39.52 -16.75
CA GLY A 155 51.92 -40.24 -15.47
C GLY A 155 50.75 -39.78 -14.59
N GLU A 156 50.80 -39.96 -13.26
CA GLU A 156 49.70 -39.61 -12.32
C GLU A 156 49.25 -38.14 -12.38
N LYS A 157 50.12 -37.23 -12.81
CA LYS A 157 49.77 -35.81 -13.05
C LYS A 157 48.78 -35.66 -14.21
N HIS A 158 48.83 -36.56 -15.19
CA HIS A 158 47.94 -36.56 -16.36
C HIS A 158 46.50 -36.91 -15.97
N GLU A 159 46.31 -37.93 -15.12
CA GLU A 159 44.96 -38.30 -14.63
C GLU A 159 44.32 -37.21 -13.77
N LYS A 160 45.10 -36.54 -12.90
CA LYS A 160 44.59 -35.41 -12.09
C LYS A 160 44.18 -34.22 -12.96
N LEU A 161 44.95 -33.91 -14.00
CA LEU A 161 44.64 -32.83 -14.94
C LEU A 161 43.41 -33.16 -15.80
N LEU A 162 43.24 -34.42 -16.22
CA LEU A 162 42.02 -34.88 -16.92
C LEU A 162 40.77 -34.70 -16.07
N ALA A 163 40.81 -35.09 -14.79
CA ALA A 163 39.70 -34.88 -13.88
C ALA A 163 39.38 -33.39 -13.66
N GLN A 164 40.41 -32.54 -13.63
CA GLN A 164 40.24 -31.10 -13.48
C GLN A 164 39.66 -30.44 -14.74
N ILE A 165 40.05 -30.91 -15.93
CA ILE A 165 39.44 -30.46 -17.20
C ILE A 165 37.98 -30.87 -17.27
N ALA A 166 37.64 -32.13 -16.94
CA ALA A 166 36.24 -32.58 -16.93
C ALA A 166 35.37 -31.74 -15.98
N LYS A 167 35.92 -31.35 -14.81
CA LYS A 167 35.24 -30.45 -13.88
C LYS A 167 35.06 -29.05 -14.46
N LEU A 168 36.10 -28.49 -15.08
CA LEU A 168 36.03 -27.16 -15.70
C LEU A 168 35.10 -27.13 -16.92
N GLU A 169 35.00 -28.20 -17.69
CA GLU A 169 34.03 -28.33 -18.79
C GLU A 169 32.59 -28.34 -18.27
N LEU A 170 32.34 -29.03 -17.15
CA LEU A 170 31.03 -29.04 -16.49
C LEU A 170 30.67 -27.66 -15.93
N GLU A 171 31.60 -27.00 -15.23
CA GLU A 171 31.40 -25.63 -14.72
C GLU A 171 31.16 -24.61 -15.86
N LEU A 172 31.84 -24.76 -17.00
CA LEU A 172 31.63 -23.94 -18.18
C LEU A 172 30.24 -24.15 -18.80
N GLN A 173 29.77 -25.40 -18.86
CA GLN A 173 28.44 -25.74 -19.35
C GLN A 173 27.35 -25.15 -18.45
N GLU A 174 27.50 -25.25 -17.13
CA GLU A 174 26.59 -24.64 -16.17
C GLU A 174 26.56 -23.10 -16.29
N ALA A 175 27.71 -22.46 -16.52
CA ALA A 175 27.80 -21.02 -16.76
C ALA A 175 27.07 -20.61 -18.05
N HIS A 176 27.21 -21.39 -19.12
CA HIS A 176 26.47 -21.19 -20.37
C HIS A 176 24.95 -21.28 -20.17
N GLU A 177 24.47 -22.30 -19.47
CA GLU A 177 23.04 -22.47 -19.19
C GLU A 177 22.48 -21.34 -18.30
N ARG A 178 23.28 -20.82 -17.36
CA ARG A 178 22.90 -19.64 -16.56
C ARG A 178 22.78 -18.39 -17.43
N LYS A 179 23.72 -18.18 -18.36
CA LYS A 179 23.70 -17.06 -19.31
C LYS A 179 22.48 -17.13 -20.23
N GLU A 180 22.18 -18.30 -20.80
CA GLU A 180 21.01 -18.48 -21.67
C GLU A 180 19.69 -18.25 -20.92
N ARG A 181 19.58 -18.73 -19.68
CA ARG A 181 18.41 -18.46 -18.83
C ARG A 181 18.23 -16.96 -18.56
N ALA A 182 19.31 -16.25 -18.21
CA ALA A 182 19.28 -14.81 -17.98
C ALA A 182 18.89 -14.03 -19.25
N LEU A 183 19.40 -14.42 -20.42
CA LEU A 183 19.05 -13.84 -21.72
C LEU A 183 17.58 -14.07 -22.09
N SER A 184 17.08 -15.29 -21.92
CA SER A 184 15.70 -15.66 -22.22
C SER A 184 14.71 -14.88 -21.35
N MET A 185 15.02 -14.70 -20.06
CA MET A 185 14.21 -13.89 -19.16
C MET A 185 14.25 -12.40 -19.51
N ALA A 186 15.42 -11.84 -19.78
CA ALA A 186 15.58 -10.42 -20.09
C ALA A 186 14.87 -9.99 -21.39
N GLN A 187 14.79 -10.89 -22.40
CA GLN A 187 14.13 -10.60 -23.67
C GLN A 187 12.59 -10.70 -23.59
N GLN A 188 12.06 -11.40 -22.59
CA GLN A 188 10.62 -11.66 -22.47
C GLN A 188 10.04 -10.85 -21.31
N THR A 189 9.58 -9.63 -21.64
CA THR A 189 9.09 -8.62 -20.67
C THR A 189 7.91 -9.04 -19.79
N LYS A 190 7.26 -10.17 -20.09
CA LYS A 190 6.09 -10.71 -19.39
C LYS A 190 6.40 -11.85 -18.42
N ARG A 191 7.59 -12.46 -18.50
CA ARG A 191 7.95 -13.60 -17.65
C ARG A 191 8.29 -13.13 -16.25
N GLY A 192 7.92 -13.94 -15.26
CA GLY A 192 8.22 -13.64 -13.88
C GLY A 192 7.63 -14.65 -12.92
N TYR A 193 7.62 -14.27 -11.64
CA TYR A 193 7.06 -15.06 -10.57
C TYR A 193 5.87 -14.35 -9.96
N VAL A 194 4.78 -15.09 -9.75
CA VAL A 194 3.67 -14.66 -8.88
C VAL A 194 3.91 -15.29 -7.52
N TYR A 195 4.07 -14.46 -6.50
CA TYR A 195 4.27 -14.89 -5.12
C TYR A 195 2.98 -14.76 -4.32
N ILE A 196 2.81 -15.69 -3.38
CA ILE A 196 1.73 -15.67 -2.38
C ILE A 196 2.41 -15.64 -1.02
N ILE A 197 2.24 -14.54 -0.30
CA ILE A 197 2.91 -14.30 0.97
C ILE A 197 1.90 -13.92 2.06
N SER A 198 2.22 -14.21 3.30
CA SER A 198 1.42 -13.79 4.46
C SER A 198 2.29 -13.19 5.55
N ASN A 199 1.68 -12.44 6.45
CA ASN A 199 2.33 -11.94 7.65
C ASN A 199 1.29 -11.94 8.76
N ILE A 200 1.25 -13.05 9.50
CA ILE A 200 0.25 -13.29 10.54
C ILE A 200 0.37 -12.24 11.65
N GLY A 201 1.59 -11.85 12.02
CA GLY A 201 1.81 -10.89 13.09
C GLY A 201 1.27 -9.49 12.80
N SER A 202 1.21 -9.09 11.52
CA SER A 202 0.77 -7.75 11.11
C SER A 202 -0.68 -7.72 10.62
N PHE A 203 -1.11 -8.75 9.87
CA PHE A 203 -2.40 -8.75 9.19
C PHE A 203 -3.39 -9.79 9.73
N GLY A 204 -2.94 -10.68 10.62
CA GLY A 204 -3.74 -11.79 11.15
C GLY A 204 -3.74 -13.02 10.24
N GLU A 205 -4.51 -14.02 10.65
CA GLU A 205 -4.65 -15.28 9.91
C GLU A 205 -5.50 -15.09 8.65
N GLN A 206 -5.26 -15.94 7.64
CA GLN A 206 -6.03 -15.99 6.38
C GLN A 206 -5.98 -14.69 5.55
N VAL A 207 -5.00 -13.83 5.80
CA VAL A 207 -4.72 -12.66 4.98
C VAL A 207 -3.46 -12.91 4.15
N TYR A 208 -3.63 -12.94 2.83
CA TYR A 208 -2.55 -13.20 1.89
C TYR A 208 -2.37 -12.03 0.93
N LYS A 209 -1.12 -11.69 0.64
CA LYS A 209 -0.76 -10.83 -0.49
C LYS A 209 -0.44 -11.69 -1.70
N ILE A 210 -1.04 -11.34 -2.83
CA ILE A 210 -0.75 -11.95 -4.12
C ILE A 210 -0.15 -10.84 -4.99
N GLY A 211 1.10 -11.00 -5.40
CA GLY A 211 1.79 -10.04 -6.25
C GLY A 211 2.73 -10.72 -7.22
N MET A 212 3.24 -9.99 -8.21
CA MET A 212 4.30 -10.49 -9.09
C MET A 212 5.64 -9.79 -8.89
N THR A 213 6.70 -10.43 -9.37
CA THR A 213 8.01 -9.83 -9.55
C THR A 213 8.69 -10.39 -10.79
N ARG A 214 9.51 -9.56 -11.42
CA ARG A 214 10.36 -9.94 -12.55
C ARG A 214 11.83 -9.94 -12.18
N ARG A 215 12.16 -9.98 -10.89
CA ARG A 215 13.54 -10.12 -10.45
C ARG A 215 14.10 -11.49 -10.80
N LEU A 216 15.42 -11.53 -10.94
CA LEU A 216 16.14 -12.79 -11.11
C LEU A 216 15.98 -13.65 -9.84
N GLU A 217 16.08 -13.01 -8.67
CA GLU A 217 15.87 -13.60 -7.35
C GLU A 217 14.57 -13.05 -6.73
N PRO A 218 13.44 -13.77 -6.84
CA PRO A 218 12.14 -13.29 -6.36
C PRO A 218 12.06 -13.11 -4.83
N GLU A 219 12.87 -13.84 -4.06
CA GLU A 219 12.92 -13.75 -2.60
C GLU A 219 13.37 -12.37 -2.10
N ASP A 220 14.27 -11.71 -2.83
CA ASP A 220 14.78 -10.39 -2.45
C ASP A 220 13.70 -9.32 -2.51
N ARG A 221 12.74 -9.44 -3.45
CA ARG A 221 11.57 -8.56 -3.47
C ARG A 221 10.71 -8.75 -2.22
N ILE A 222 10.57 -9.98 -1.74
CA ILE A 222 9.74 -10.30 -0.57
C ILE A 222 10.39 -9.75 0.70
N LYS A 223 11.72 -9.88 0.84
CA LYS A 223 12.49 -9.26 1.93
C LYS A 223 12.36 -7.74 1.94
N GLU A 224 12.52 -7.09 0.78
CA GLU A 224 12.35 -5.63 0.66
C GLU A 224 10.93 -5.16 1.06
N LEU A 225 9.90 -5.96 0.77
CA LEU A 225 8.52 -5.67 1.16
C LEU A 225 8.33 -5.77 2.68
N GLY A 226 9.01 -6.73 3.33
CA GLY A 226 9.02 -6.89 4.78
C GLY A 226 9.68 -5.71 5.49
N ASP A 227 10.93 -5.43 5.14
CA ASP A 227 11.78 -4.43 5.81
C ASP A 227 11.19 -3.01 5.78
N ALA A 228 10.47 -2.66 4.71
CA ALA A 228 10.04 -1.29 4.50
C ALA A 228 8.76 -0.90 5.24
N SER A 229 7.91 -1.85 5.60
CA SER A 229 6.48 -1.55 5.83
C SER A 229 5.79 -2.28 6.98
N VAL A 230 6.38 -3.34 7.54
CA VAL A 230 5.71 -4.20 8.53
C VAL A 230 6.66 -4.60 9.67
N PRO A 231 6.14 -4.86 10.88
CA PRO A 231 6.95 -5.22 12.06
C PRO A 231 7.56 -6.63 12.01
N PHE A 232 7.03 -7.52 11.18
CA PHE A 232 7.51 -8.90 11.03
C PHE A 232 7.78 -9.19 9.56
N GLN A 233 8.68 -10.11 9.24
CA GLN A 233 8.92 -10.54 7.86
C GLN A 233 7.71 -11.28 7.26
N PHE A 234 7.66 -11.35 5.93
CA PHE A 234 6.65 -12.12 5.21
C PHE A 234 7.05 -13.60 5.10
N ASP A 235 6.10 -14.49 5.37
CA ASP A 235 6.23 -15.92 5.08
C ASP A 235 5.81 -16.20 3.62
N ILE A 236 6.60 -17.01 2.91
CA ILE A 236 6.31 -17.43 1.53
C ILE A 236 5.47 -18.70 1.55
N HIS A 237 4.32 -18.66 0.88
CA HIS A 237 3.45 -19.84 0.75
C HIS A 237 3.57 -20.52 -0.61
N ALA A 238 3.78 -19.75 -1.67
CA ALA A 238 3.95 -20.27 -3.01
C ALA A 238 4.70 -19.26 -3.88
N MET A 239 5.48 -19.80 -4.82
CA MET A 239 6.22 -19.03 -5.82
C MET A 239 5.98 -19.67 -7.18
N ILE A 240 5.15 -19.02 -7.98
CA ILE A 240 4.59 -19.59 -9.20
C ILE A 240 5.30 -18.95 -10.39
N PHE A 241 6.12 -19.73 -11.09
CA PHE A 241 6.70 -19.28 -12.35
C PHE A 241 5.63 -19.20 -13.45
N SER A 242 5.58 -18.10 -14.19
CA SER A 242 4.66 -17.92 -15.32
C SER A 242 5.34 -17.25 -16.49
N GLU A 243 4.96 -17.66 -17.71
CA GLU A 243 5.41 -16.98 -18.92
C GLU A 243 4.75 -15.60 -19.11
N ASP A 244 3.54 -15.44 -18.55
CA ASP A 244 2.83 -14.16 -18.45
C ASP A 244 2.38 -13.97 -16.99
N ALA A 245 3.34 -13.54 -16.15
CA ALA A 245 3.09 -13.28 -14.74
C ALA A 245 2.03 -12.17 -14.51
N PRO A 246 2.01 -11.06 -15.29
CA PRO A 246 0.96 -10.06 -15.17
C PRO A 246 -0.46 -10.61 -15.41
N ASN A 247 -0.64 -11.49 -16.40
CA ASN A 247 -1.95 -12.08 -16.66
C ASN A 247 -2.39 -13.00 -15.51
N LEU A 248 -1.50 -13.87 -15.04
CA LEU A 248 -1.78 -14.79 -13.92
C LEU A 248 -2.17 -14.03 -12.65
N GLU A 249 -1.41 -12.98 -12.30
CA GLU A 249 -1.72 -12.12 -11.17
C GLU A 249 -3.11 -11.49 -11.30
N ASN A 250 -3.41 -10.91 -12.46
CA ASN A 250 -4.69 -10.24 -12.70
C ASN A 250 -5.88 -11.22 -12.63
N GLU A 251 -5.72 -12.45 -13.11
CA GLU A 251 -6.74 -13.50 -12.98
C GLU A 251 -7.02 -13.86 -11.51
N LEU A 252 -5.97 -14.02 -10.70
CA LEU A 252 -6.12 -14.25 -9.25
C LEU A 252 -6.77 -13.04 -8.56
N HIS A 253 -6.35 -11.82 -8.89
CA HIS A 253 -6.94 -10.60 -8.32
C HIS A 253 -8.42 -10.44 -8.66
N LYS A 254 -8.83 -10.82 -9.88
CA LYS A 254 -10.22 -10.83 -10.30
C LYS A 254 -11.02 -11.91 -9.57
N ALA A 255 -10.46 -13.11 -9.42
CA ALA A 255 -11.10 -14.21 -8.73
C ALA A 255 -11.41 -13.87 -7.26
N PHE A 256 -10.52 -13.11 -6.61
CA PHE A 256 -10.65 -12.72 -5.20
C PHE A 256 -11.05 -11.26 -5.00
N ALA A 257 -11.57 -10.58 -6.02
CA ALA A 257 -11.89 -9.15 -5.97
C ALA A 257 -12.88 -8.79 -4.85
N ASN A 258 -13.84 -9.67 -4.57
CA ASN A 258 -14.84 -9.52 -3.50
C ASN A 258 -14.26 -9.79 -2.09
N LYS A 259 -13.06 -10.35 -1.99
CA LYS A 259 -12.37 -10.70 -0.74
C LYS A 259 -11.17 -9.80 -0.47
N LYS A 260 -11.04 -8.67 -1.17
CA LYS A 260 -9.98 -7.68 -0.91
C LYS A 260 -10.14 -7.09 0.49
N VAL A 261 -9.02 -7.00 1.22
CA VAL A 261 -8.97 -6.35 2.54
C VAL A 261 -9.22 -4.84 2.38
N ASN A 262 -8.69 -4.23 1.32
CA ASN A 262 -8.94 -2.83 0.99
C ASN A 262 -9.80 -2.69 -0.25
N MET A 263 -11.10 -2.40 -0.05
CA MET A 263 -12.06 -2.19 -1.12
C MET A 263 -11.97 -0.81 -1.79
N LEU A 264 -11.33 0.16 -1.13
CA LEU A 264 -11.18 1.53 -1.65
C LEU A 264 -9.96 1.66 -2.57
N ASN A 265 -8.84 1.02 -2.20
CA ASN A 265 -7.62 1.01 -2.98
C ASN A 265 -7.36 -0.40 -3.53
N SER A 266 -7.77 -0.61 -4.78
CA SER A 266 -7.66 -1.89 -5.47
C SER A 266 -6.23 -2.33 -5.77
N LYS A 267 -5.24 -1.42 -5.67
CA LYS A 267 -3.81 -1.70 -5.85
C LYS A 267 -3.15 -2.27 -4.59
N LYS A 268 -3.83 -2.25 -3.44
CA LYS A 268 -3.38 -2.97 -2.25
C LYS A 268 -3.89 -4.41 -2.31
N GLU A 269 -3.02 -5.30 -2.76
CA GLU A 269 -3.36 -6.66 -3.18
C GLU A 269 -3.36 -7.66 -2.00
N PHE A 270 -4.01 -7.28 -0.91
CA PHE A 270 -4.23 -8.16 0.23
C PHE A 270 -5.66 -8.71 0.18
N PHE A 271 -5.80 -10.01 0.41
CA PHE A 271 -7.04 -10.75 0.28
C PHE A 271 -7.30 -11.57 1.54
N ASN A 272 -8.54 -11.56 2.03
CA ASN A 272 -9.00 -12.41 3.11
C ASN A 272 -9.57 -13.71 2.52
N VAL A 273 -8.69 -14.69 2.34
CA VAL A 273 -8.93 -15.96 1.63
C VAL A 273 -8.19 -17.08 2.34
N THR A 274 -8.67 -18.31 2.20
CA THR A 274 -7.88 -19.46 2.68
C THR A 274 -6.83 -19.85 1.65
N LEU A 275 -5.71 -20.42 2.11
CA LEU A 275 -4.70 -20.93 1.19
C LEU A 275 -5.25 -22.03 0.26
N ILE A 276 -6.22 -22.81 0.75
CA ILE A 276 -6.91 -23.86 -0.03
C ILE A 276 -7.69 -23.25 -1.20
N GLU A 277 -8.36 -22.11 -0.98
CA GLU A 277 -9.06 -21.40 -2.07
C GLU A 277 -8.09 -20.90 -3.14
N ILE A 278 -6.91 -20.40 -2.74
CA ILE A 278 -5.87 -19.98 -3.67
C ILE A 278 -5.31 -21.20 -4.43
N GLU A 279 -4.98 -22.28 -3.73
CA GLU A 279 -4.47 -23.53 -4.31
C GLU A 279 -5.46 -24.10 -5.35
N ASN A 280 -6.74 -24.16 -5.02
CA ASN A 280 -7.78 -24.61 -5.93
C ASN A 280 -7.88 -23.71 -7.17
N LYS A 281 -7.78 -22.39 -6.99
CA LYS A 281 -7.86 -21.46 -8.11
C LYS A 281 -6.66 -21.59 -9.05
N VAL A 282 -5.47 -21.77 -8.51
CA VAL A 282 -4.25 -22.01 -9.29
C VAL A 282 -4.34 -23.33 -10.07
N LYS A 283 -4.88 -24.38 -9.46
CA LYS A 283 -5.15 -25.66 -10.12
C LYS A 283 -6.17 -25.54 -11.26
N GLU A 284 -7.24 -24.75 -11.09
CA GLU A 284 -8.21 -24.47 -12.16
C GLU A 284 -7.57 -23.78 -13.38
N ILE A 285 -6.56 -22.95 -13.15
CA ILE A 285 -5.80 -22.25 -14.21
C ILE A 285 -4.85 -23.23 -14.93
N GLY A 286 -4.62 -24.43 -14.38
CA GLY A 286 -3.78 -25.48 -14.98
C GLY A 286 -2.34 -25.49 -14.50
N LEU A 287 -2.03 -24.79 -13.40
CA LEU A 287 -0.69 -24.77 -12.81
C LEU A 287 -0.64 -25.70 -11.60
N ASN A 288 0.36 -26.59 -11.59
CA ASN A 288 0.66 -27.44 -10.44
C ASN A 288 1.86 -26.85 -9.69
N THR A 289 1.60 -26.22 -8.56
CA THR A 289 2.63 -25.58 -7.72
C THR A 289 2.56 -26.11 -6.30
N GLU A 290 3.72 -26.22 -5.66
CA GLU A 290 3.79 -26.60 -4.24
C GLU A 290 3.40 -25.42 -3.36
N PHE A 291 2.62 -25.72 -2.31
CA PHE A 291 2.15 -24.74 -1.33
C PHE A 291 2.63 -25.11 0.06
N ILE A 292 3.33 -24.18 0.70
CA ILE A 292 3.71 -24.26 2.11
C ILE A 292 2.49 -23.85 2.94
N ARG A 293 1.84 -24.81 3.59
CA ARG A 293 0.58 -24.58 4.32
C ARG A 293 0.78 -23.90 5.67
N ILE A 294 1.87 -24.24 6.35
CA ILE A 294 2.16 -23.77 7.69
C ILE A 294 3.25 -22.71 7.58
N PRO A 295 2.93 -21.42 7.84
CA PRO A 295 3.96 -20.39 7.89
C PRO A 295 4.87 -20.61 9.10
N GLU A 296 6.14 -20.23 8.95
CA GLU A 296 7.12 -20.36 10.02
C GLU A 296 6.89 -19.28 11.08
N ALA A 297 6.71 -18.02 10.63
CA ALA A 297 6.39 -16.87 11.47
C ALA A 297 7.26 -16.79 12.74
N MET A 298 8.57 -17.02 12.59
CA MET A 298 9.51 -17.24 13.70
C MET A 298 9.48 -16.09 14.71
N GLU A 299 9.74 -14.86 14.27
CA GLU A 299 9.78 -13.66 15.12
C GLU A 299 8.44 -13.41 15.84
N TYR A 300 7.32 -13.65 15.17
CA TYR A 300 5.99 -13.48 15.75
C TYR A 300 5.73 -14.51 16.86
N ARG A 301 6.06 -15.78 16.63
CA ARG A 301 5.91 -16.85 17.63
C ARG A 301 6.84 -16.63 18.83
N GLU A 302 8.06 -16.17 18.61
CA GLU A 302 8.98 -15.79 19.69
C GLU A 302 8.43 -14.62 20.50
N THR A 303 7.87 -13.60 19.83
CA THR A 303 7.24 -12.45 20.49
C THR A 303 6.07 -12.90 21.37
N LEU A 304 5.20 -13.78 20.87
CA LEU A 304 4.12 -14.36 21.67
C LEU A 304 4.63 -15.15 22.87
N ALA A 305 5.70 -15.93 22.71
CA ALA A 305 6.31 -16.68 23.81
C ALA A 305 6.90 -15.74 24.89
N ILE A 306 7.52 -14.63 24.48
CA ILE A 306 8.03 -13.60 25.40
C ILE A 306 6.87 -12.93 26.16
N LEU A 307 5.81 -12.53 25.46
CA LEU A 307 4.63 -11.92 26.08
C LEU A 307 3.94 -12.88 27.06
N ALA A 308 3.83 -14.16 26.72
CA ALA A 308 3.30 -15.18 27.62
C ALA A 308 4.14 -15.30 28.89
N ARG A 309 5.48 -15.27 28.78
CA ARG A 309 6.38 -15.29 29.94
C ARG A 309 6.21 -14.05 30.82
N LEU A 310 6.16 -12.85 30.22
CA LEU A 310 5.96 -11.59 30.96
C LEU A 310 4.63 -11.60 31.73
N ASN A 311 3.54 -11.98 31.08
CA ASN A 311 2.23 -12.07 31.71
C ASN A 311 2.19 -13.14 32.81
N SER A 312 2.88 -14.27 32.64
CA SER A 312 2.96 -15.31 33.67
C SER A 312 3.82 -14.89 34.88
N ALA A 313 4.85 -14.07 34.67
CA ALA A 313 5.70 -13.55 35.73
C ALA A 313 4.98 -12.46 36.55
N GLU A 314 4.16 -11.64 35.91
CA GLU A 314 3.28 -10.67 36.60
C GLU A 314 2.13 -11.34 37.37
N GLN A 315 1.70 -12.55 36.96
CA GLN A 315 0.67 -13.34 37.63
C GLN A 315 1.22 -14.26 38.74
N ALA A 316 2.54 -14.34 38.92
CA ALA A 316 3.12 -15.02 40.08
C ALA A 316 2.82 -14.20 41.33
N LYS A 317 1.68 -14.48 41.99
CA LYS A 317 1.33 -13.89 43.29
C LYS A 317 2.53 -14.07 44.22
N THR A 318 2.99 -12.98 44.82
CA THR A 318 4.03 -13.07 45.86
C THR A 318 3.51 -13.96 47.00
N ILE A 319 4.43 -14.60 47.73
CA ILE A 319 4.08 -15.45 48.89
C ILE A 319 3.15 -14.70 49.86
N GLU A 320 3.35 -13.40 50.03
CA GLU A 320 2.49 -12.51 50.84
C GLU A 320 1.06 -12.37 50.31
N GLN A 321 0.86 -12.33 48.99
CA GLN A 321 -0.46 -12.27 48.37
C GLN A 321 -1.20 -13.60 48.50
N ILE A 322 -0.48 -14.72 48.33
CA ILE A 322 -1.02 -16.08 48.54
C ILE A 322 -1.45 -16.25 50.02
N ILE A 323 -0.59 -15.85 50.97
CA ILE A 323 -0.89 -15.90 52.41
C ILE A 323 -2.11 -15.03 52.75
N SER A 324 -2.25 -13.85 52.13
CA SER A 324 -3.40 -12.96 52.38
C SER A 324 -4.73 -13.49 51.86
N GLU A 325 -4.72 -14.31 50.80
CA GLU A 325 -5.92 -14.93 50.24
C GLU A 325 -6.32 -16.19 51.02
N GLU A 326 -5.34 -16.94 51.54
CA GLU A 326 -5.56 -18.18 52.29
C GLU A 326 -5.89 -17.91 53.78
N PHE A 327 -5.36 -16.82 54.34
CA PHE A 327 -5.63 -16.34 55.70
C PHE A 327 -6.03 -14.86 55.70
N PRO A 328 -7.25 -14.52 55.26
CA PRO A 328 -7.71 -13.13 55.28
C PRO A 328 -7.72 -12.57 56.71
N SER A 329 -7.04 -11.45 56.92
CA SER A 329 -6.88 -10.79 58.22
C SER A 329 -8.16 -10.17 58.78
N SER A 330 -9.26 -10.20 58.03
CA SER A 330 -10.59 -9.89 58.52
C SER A 330 -11.55 -11.07 58.26
N LEU A 331 -11.97 -11.74 59.32
CA LEU A 331 -13.15 -12.60 59.30
C LEU A 331 -14.38 -11.72 59.06
N LYS A 332 -15.14 -11.99 57.99
CA LYS A 332 -16.48 -11.46 57.82
C LYS A 332 -17.48 -12.27 58.62
#